data_AF-A0A917PP75-F1
#
_entry.id   AF-A0A917PP75-F1
#
_cell.length_a   1.000
_cell.length_b   1.000
_cell.length_c   1.000
_cell.angle_alpha   90.00
_cell.angle_beta   90.00
_cell.angle_gamma   90.00
#
_symmetry.space_group_name_H-M   'P 1'
#
loop_
_entity.id
_entity.type
_entity.pdbx_description
1 polymer ?
#
loop_
_entity_poly.entity_id
_entity_poly.type
_entity_poly.pdbx_seq_one_letter_code
_entity_poly.pdbx_strand_id
1 'polypeptide(L)'
;MANQGKEIRLNQLYKEIEQLNPEILPDLNKMIRLYSQAQMIIGFLDADALYQYGSLYAARKQKQAEIMQNTDGTVSNKESQAEIDTYYLRVEEAEAKSESRKWQNLFKSTDNLIIALRRDERTAIEEYKKANDLND
;
A
#
# COMPACT_ATOMS: atom_id res chain seq x y z
N MET A 1 11.92 -8.99 -7.18
CA MET A 1 12.39 -8.00 -8.19
C MET A 1 11.26 -7.15 -8.79
N ALA A 2 10.03 -7.65 -8.98
CA ALA A 2 8.93 -6.87 -9.59
C ALA A 2 8.41 -5.66 -8.77
N ASN A 3 8.61 -5.64 -7.44
CA ASN A 3 8.14 -4.54 -6.59
C ASN A 3 9.13 -3.37 -6.52
N GLN A 4 10.43 -3.63 -6.74
CA GLN A 4 11.47 -2.60 -6.67
C GLN A 4 11.22 -1.46 -7.67
N GLY A 5 10.75 -1.75 -8.89
CA GLY A 5 10.42 -0.71 -9.87
C GLY A 5 9.27 0.18 -9.43
N LYS A 6 8.24 -0.40 -8.79
CA LYS A 6 7.07 0.33 -8.29
C LYS A 6 7.44 1.23 -7.12
N GLU A 7 8.23 0.72 -6.17
CA GLU A 7 8.72 1.52 -5.04
C GLU A 7 9.66 2.64 -5.47
N ILE A 8 10.56 2.39 -6.43
CA ILE A 8 11.41 3.44 -7.01
C ILE A 8 10.56 4.53 -7.65
N ARG A 9 9.54 4.16 -8.45
CA ARG A 9 8.64 5.13 -9.07
C ARG A 9 7.83 5.90 -8.02
N LEU A 10 7.34 5.24 -6.98
CA LEU A 10 6.65 5.89 -5.87
C LEU A 10 7.55 6.93 -5.18
N ASN A 11 8.80 6.57 -4.90
CA ASN A 11 9.78 7.50 -4.33
C ASN A 11 10.10 8.67 -5.26
N GLN A 12 10.17 8.44 -6.57
CA GLN A 12 10.34 9.52 -7.55
C GLN A 12 9.14 10.49 -7.51
N LEU A 13 7.91 9.97 -7.47
CA LEU A 13 6.72 10.81 -7.36
C LEU A 13 6.73 11.67 -6.10
N TYR A 14 7.11 11.10 -4.95
CA TYR A 14 7.21 11.89 -3.71
C TYR A 14 8.29 12.96 -3.81
N LYS A 15 9.46 12.66 -4.40
CA LYS A 15 10.49 13.69 -4.67
C LYS A 15 10.00 14.78 -5.61
N GLU A 16 9.23 14.44 -6.65
CA GLU A 16 8.62 15.43 -7.55
C GLU A 16 7.61 16.32 -6.81
N ILE A 17 6.86 15.76 -5.87
CA ILE A 17 5.89 16.49 -5.04
C ILE A 17 6.58 17.45 -4.08
N GLU A 18 7.70 17.05 -3.46
CA GLU A 18 8.47 17.88 -2.52
C GLU A 18 8.98 19.19 -3.14
N GLN A 19 9.07 19.27 -4.47
CA GLN A 19 9.50 20.48 -5.19
C GLN A 19 8.35 21.46 -5.50
N LEU A 20 7.11 21.15 -5.13
CA LEU A 20 5.93 21.94 -5.48
C LEU A 20 5.47 22.80 -4.30
N ASN A 21 5.01 24.01 -4.60
CA ASN A 21 4.41 24.89 -3.60
C ASN A 21 2.87 24.83 -3.66
N PRO A 22 2.17 24.30 -2.63
CA PRO A 22 0.71 24.19 -2.64
C PRO A 22 -0.01 25.55 -2.64
N GLU A 23 0.66 26.66 -2.32
CA GLU A 23 0.09 28.01 -2.40
C GLU A 23 -0.03 28.51 -3.86
N ILE A 24 0.71 27.88 -4.79
CA ILE A 24 0.67 28.20 -6.21
C ILE A 24 -0.33 27.26 -6.89
N LEU A 25 -1.44 27.79 -7.39
CA LEU A 25 -2.55 26.98 -7.93
C LEU A 25 -2.12 25.95 -9.02
N PRO A 26 -1.27 26.29 -10.01
CA PRO A 26 -0.72 25.30 -10.94
C PRO A 26 0.05 24.16 -10.27
N ASP A 27 0.82 24.46 -9.22
CA ASP A 27 1.61 23.48 -8.47
C ASP A 27 0.71 22.59 -7.61
N LEU A 28 -0.29 23.17 -6.94
CA LEU A 28 -1.33 22.43 -6.22
C LEU A 28 -2.03 21.41 -7.13
N ASN A 29 -2.40 21.83 -8.32
CA ASN A 29 -2.99 20.94 -9.33
C ASN A 29 -2.04 19.83 -9.78
N LYS A 30 -0.75 20.15 -9.90
CA LYS A 30 0.27 19.14 -10.19
C LYS A 30 0.46 18.18 -9.02
N MET A 31 0.45 18.64 -7.77
CA MET A 31 0.52 17.80 -6.57
C MET A 31 -0.64 16.80 -6.54
N ILE A 32 -1.88 17.25 -6.76
CA ILE A 32 -3.07 16.38 -6.78
C ILE A 32 -2.90 15.25 -7.81
N ARG A 33 -2.42 15.57 -9.02
CA ARG A 33 -2.16 14.56 -10.07
C ARG A 33 -1.06 13.58 -9.67
N LEU A 34 0.04 14.06 -9.10
CA LEU A 34 1.16 13.21 -8.68
C LEU A 34 0.76 12.30 -7.51
N TYR A 35 0.02 12.80 -6.52
CA TYR A 35 -0.52 11.98 -5.44
C TYR A 35 -1.52 10.94 -5.97
N SER A 36 -2.33 11.27 -6.98
CA SER A 36 -3.23 10.30 -7.62
C SER A 36 -2.45 9.19 -8.33
N GLN A 37 -1.35 9.51 -9.01
CA GLN A 37 -0.44 8.51 -9.58
C GLN A 37 0.22 7.65 -8.50
N ALA A 38 0.66 8.27 -7.40
CA ALA A 38 1.23 7.56 -6.26
C ALA A 38 0.22 6.58 -5.65
N GLN A 39 -1.03 7.01 -5.47
CA GLN A 39 -2.13 6.20 -4.95
C GLN A 39 -2.38 4.94 -5.81
N MET A 40 -2.31 5.05 -7.14
CA MET A 40 -2.41 3.88 -8.02
C MET A 40 -1.26 2.89 -7.79
N ILE A 41 -0.02 3.38 -7.68
CA ILE A 41 1.15 2.53 -7.44
C ILE A 41 1.05 1.83 -6.08
N ILE A 42 0.60 2.56 -5.04
CA ILE A 42 0.35 1.99 -3.72
C ILE A 42 -0.68 0.87 -3.79
N GLY A 43 -1.76 1.05 -4.57
CA GLY A 43 -2.78 0.02 -4.78
C GLY A 43 -2.20 -1.26 -5.41
N PHE A 44 -1.28 -1.13 -6.38
CA PHE A 44 -0.60 -2.30 -6.95
C PHE A 44 0.35 -2.98 -5.95
N LEU A 45 1.07 -2.20 -5.13
CA LEU A 45 1.94 -2.74 -4.09
C LEU A 45 1.16 -3.51 -3.02
N ASP A 46 0.00 -3.00 -2.61
CA ASP A 46 -0.91 -3.71 -1.71
C ASP A 46 -1.40 -5.03 -2.33
N ALA A 47 -1.83 -5.00 -3.59
CA ALA A 47 -2.30 -6.18 -4.30
C ALA A 47 -1.21 -7.26 -4.42
N ASP A 48 0.03 -6.87 -4.74
CA ASP A 48 1.17 -7.78 -4.81
C ASP A 48 1.47 -8.42 -3.44
N ALA A 49 1.47 -7.63 -2.36
CA ALA A 49 1.68 -8.12 -1.00
C ALA A 49 0.56 -9.06 -0.53
N LEU A 50 -0.69 -8.73 -0.87
CA LEU A 50 -1.86 -9.56 -0.55
C LEU A 50 -1.83 -10.89 -1.31
N TYR A 51 -1.43 -10.87 -2.58
CA TYR A 51 -1.22 -12.09 -3.36
C TYR A 51 -0.15 -12.97 -2.72
N GLN A 52 1.01 -12.39 -2.37
CA GLN A 52 2.10 -13.12 -1.70
C GLN A 52 1.64 -13.75 -0.38
N TYR A 53 0.90 -13.01 0.45
CA TYR A 53 0.30 -13.56 1.67
C TYR A 53 -0.60 -14.76 1.38
N GLY A 54 -1.47 -14.67 0.36
CA GLY A 54 -2.35 -15.75 -0.06
C GLY A 54 -1.58 -16.99 -0.53
N SER A 55 -0.51 -16.80 -1.31
CA SER A 55 0.36 -17.89 -1.77
C SER A 55 1.08 -18.58 -0.61
N LEU A 56 1.63 -17.81 0.33
CA LEU A 56 2.31 -18.35 1.51
C LEU A 56 1.34 -19.12 2.41
N TYR A 57 0.12 -18.58 2.61
CA TYR A 57 -0.95 -19.26 3.34
C TYR A 57 -1.30 -20.62 2.72
N ALA A 58 -1.48 -20.65 1.41
CA ALA A 58 -1.77 -21.89 0.69
C ALA A 58 -0.61 -22.90 0.82
N ALA A 59 0.63 -22.44 0.62
CA ALA A 59 1.83 -23.26 0.74
C ALA A 59 1.99 -23.84 2.16
N ARG A 60 1.76 -23.04 3.21
CA ARG A 60 1.78 -23.51 4.59
C ARG A 60 0.72 -24.57 4.82
N LYS A 61 -0.50 -24.38 4.34
CA LYS A 61 -1.58 -25.36 4.51
C LYS A 61 -1.29 -26.67 3.80
N GLN A 62 -0.75 -26.62 2.60
CA GLN A 62 -0.28 -27.81 1.90
C GLN A 62 0.81 -28.52 2.71
N LYS A 63 1.86 -27.79 3.12
CA LYS A 63 2.99 -28.38 3.85
C LYS A 63 2.57 -28.96 5.20
N GLN A 64 1.69 -28.27 5.91
CA GLN A 64 1.12 -28.73 7.18
C GLN A 64 0.39 -30.06 6.99
N ALA A 65 -0.43 -30.19 5.94
CA ALA A 65 -1.13 -31.43 5.62
C ALA A 65 -0.17 -32.57 5.26
N GLU A 66 0.86 -32.29 4.44
CA GLU A 66 1.91 -33.25 4.09
C GLU A 66 2.63 -33.78 5.33
N ILE A 67 2.99 -32.90 6.27
CA ILE A 67 3.68 -33.30 7.52
C ILE A 67 2.74 -34.14 8.38
N MET A 68 1.47 -33.75 8.55
CA MET A 68 0.51 -34.52 9.34
C MET A 68 0.27 -35.92 8.76
N GLN A 69 0.26 -36.05 7.43
CA GLN A 69 0.11 -37.34 6.76
C GLN A 69 1.32 -38.25 6.96
N ASN A 70 2.53 -37.69 6.89
CA ASN A 70 3.78 -38.45 6.90
C ASN A 70 4.40 -38.65 8.29
N THR A 71 3.97 -37.89 9.30
CA THR A 71 4.47 -38.02 10.68
C THR A 71 3.77 -39.18 11.37
N ASP A 72 4.53 -40.07 12.00
CA ASP A 72 3.98 -41.17 12.80
C ASP A 72 3.52 -40.71 14.19
N GLY A 73 2.66 -41.51 14.83
CA GLY A 73 2.17 -41.26 16.19
C GLY A 73 0.75 -40.71 16.24
N THR A 74 0.39 -40.16 17.40
CA THR A 74 -0.97 -39.67 17.65
C THR A 74 -1.26 -38.40 16.85
N VAL A 75 -2.53 -38.04 16.72
CA VAL A 75 -2.96 -36.77 16.11
C VAL A 75 -2.23 -35.58 16.75
N SER A 76 -2.07 -35.57 18.07
CA SER A 76 -1.37 -34.50 18.80
C SER A 76 0.12 -34.40 18.44
N ASN A 77 0.81 -35.53 18.26
CA ASN A 77 2.22 -35.52 17.82
C ASN A 77 2.35 -34.95 16.40
N LYS A 78 1.47 -35.38 15.50
CA LYS A 78 1.42 -34.92 14.10
C LYS A 78 1.15 -33.42 14.01
N GLU A 79 0.18 -32.91 14.77
CA GLU A 79 -0.15 -31.48 14.82
C GLU A 79 1.02 -30.65 15.35
N SER A 80 1.64 -31.09 16.46
CA SER A 80 2.78 -30.39 17.05
C SER A 80 3.97 -30.31 16.09
N GLN A 81 4.30 -31.43 15.44
CA GLN A 81 5.39 -31.47 14.46
C GLN A 81 5.09 -30.57 13.27
N ALA A 82 3.86 -30.62 12.74
CA ALA A 82 3.44 -29.79 11.63
C ALA A 82 3.45 -28.30 11.95
N GLU A 83 3.16 -27.88 13.18
CA GLU A 83 3.30 -26.47 13.60
C GLU A 83 4.76 -26.03 13.69
N ILE A 84 5.63 -26.84 14.29
CA ILE A 84 7.07 -26.55 14.41
C ILE A 84 7.68 -26.41 13.00
N ASP A 85 7.43 -27.39 12.15
CA ASP A 85 8.06 -27.48 10.83
C ASP A 85 7.49 -26.47 9.83
N THR A 86 6.32 -25.88 10.11
CA THR A 86 5.74 -24.82 9.27
C THR A 86 5.84 -23.42 9.88
N TYR A 87 6.56 -23.29 11.00
CA TYR A 87 6.70 -22.00 11.70
C TYR A 87 7.28 -20.91 10.80
N TYR A 88 8.32 -21.21 10.00
CA TYR A 88 8.94 -20.23 9.10
C TYR A 88 7.94 -19.67 8.07
N LEU A 89 7.09 -20.52 7.47
CA LEU A 89 6.03 -20.07 6.55
C LEU A 89 5.02 -19.16 7.25
N ARG A 90 4.77 -19.41 8.55
CA ARG A 90 3.86 -18.57 9.34
C ARG A 90 4.45 -17.20 9.64
N VAL A 91 5.78 -17.10 9.81
CA VAL A 91 6.49 -15.83 9.91
C VAL A 91 6.41 -15.09 8.57
N GLU A 92 6.72 -15.75 7.46
CA GLU A 92 6.64 -15.15 6.11
C GLU A 92 5.21 -14.66 5.78
N GLU A 93 4.18 -15.43 6.16
CA GLU A 93 2.78 -15.00 6.05
C GLU A 93 2.51 -13.71 6.83
N ALA A 94 3.00 -13.64 8.06
CA ALA A 94 2.81 -12.48 8.91
C ALA A 94 3.50 -11.24 8.33
N GLU A 95 4.69 -11.40 7.76
CA GLU A 95 5.44 -10.35 7.08
C GLU A 95 4.69 -9.84 5.84
N ALA A 96 4.26 -10.73 4.95
CA ALA A 96 3.51 -10.34 3.75
C ALA A 96 2.19 -9.64 4.09
N LYS A 97 1.50 -10.11 5.14
CA LYS A 97 0.27 -9.49 5.64
C LYS A 97 0.53 -8.11 6.26
N SER A 98 1.65 -7.95 6.97
CA SER A 98 2.07 -6.66 7.53
C SER A 98 2.36 -5.66 6.41
N GLU A 99 3.04 -6.10 5.36
CA GLU A 99 3.37 -5.28 4.20
C GLU A 99 2.11 -4.80 3.46
N SER A 100 1.12 -5.68 3.23
CA SER A 100 -0.18 -5.27 2.70
C SER A 100 -0.87 -4.23 3.61
N ARG A 101 -0.88 -4.44 4.93
CA ARG A 101 -1.46 -3.45 5.85
C ARG A 101 -0.77 -2.08 5.77
N LYS A 102 0.55 -2.06 5.64
CA LYS A 102 1.33 -0.83 5.44
C LYS A 102 0.86 -0.10 4.18
N TRP A 103 0.76 -0.79 3.04
CA TRP A 103 0.29 -0.18 1.79
C TRP A 103 -1.16 0.28 1.88
N GLN A 104 -2.05 -0.49 2.50
CA GLN A 104 -3.45 -0.11 2.69
C GLN A 104 -3.58 1.17 3.53
N ASN A 105 -2.78 1.31 4.59
CA ASN A 105 -2.75 2.53 5.42
C ASN A 105 -2.21 3.72 4.64
N LEU A 106 -1.16 3.52 3.84
CA LEU A 106 -0.61 4.55 2.98
C LEU A 106 -1.61 4.99 1.89
N PHE A 107 -2.37 4.04 1.33
CA PHE A 107 -3.43 4.32 0.36
C PHE A 107 -4.49 5.25 0.96
N LYS A 108 -5.00 4.90 2.15
CA LYS A 108 -6.04 5.69 2.84
C LYS A 108 -5.57 7.08 3.23
N SER A 109 -4.33 7.20 3.72
CA SER A 109 -3.77 8.51 4.05
C SER A 109 -3.55 9.37 2.80
N THR A 110 -3.09 8.77 1.70
CA THR A 110 -2.95 9.46 0.41
C THR A 110 -4.31 9.91 -0.14
N ASP A 111 -5.35 9.08 -0.03
CA ASP A 111 -6.72 9.43 -0.42
C ASP A 111 -7.24 10.66 0.34
N ASN A 112 -7.12 10.64 1.67
CA ASN A 112 -7.50 11.76 2.52
C ASN A 112 -6.74 13.04 2.18
N LEU A 113 -5.44 12.93 1.87
CA LEU A 113 -4.63 14.06 1.45
C LEU A 113 -5.10 14.65 0.11
N ILE A 114 -5.40 13.81 -0.87
CA ILE A 114 -5.96 14.26 -2.17
C ILE A 114 -7.28 15.00 -1.96
N ILE A 115 -8.15 14.49 -1.08
CA ILE A 115 -9.43 15.13 -0.75
C ILE A 115 -9.19 16.52 -0.12
N ALA A 116 -8.23 16.63 0.81
CA ALA A 116 -7.88 17.91 1.41
C ALA A 116 -7.34 18.91 0.38
N LEU A 117 -6.38 18.51 -0.46
CA LEU A 117 -5.81 19.37 -1.50
C LEU A 117 -6.86 19.84 -2.51
N ARG A 118 -7.81 18.98 -2.89
CA ARG A 118 -8.94 19.38 -3.77
C ARG A 118 -9.88 20.39 -3.11
N ARG A 119 -10.00 20.36 -1.79
CA ARG A 119 -10.77 21.39 -1.06
C ARG A 119 -10.03 22.72 -1.09
N ASP A 120 -8.72 22.70 -0.84
CA ASP A 120 -7.87 23.90 -0.88
C ASP A 120 -7.86 24.52 -2.29
N GLU A 121 -7.81 23.69 -3.34
CA GLU A 121 -7.90 24.12 -4.74
C GLU A 121 -9.19 24.90 -5.01
N ARG A 122 -10.33 24.39 -4.54
CA ARG A 122 -11.63 25.05 -4.69
C ARG A 122 -11.65 26.40 -3.99
N THR A 123 -11.15 26.46 -2.76
CA THR A 123 -11.06 27.71 -1.99
C THR A 123 -10.18 28.73 -2.69
N ALA A 124 -8.99 28.34 -3.17
CA ALA A 124 -8.10 29.23 -3.91
C ALA A 124 -8.79 29.78 -5.18
N ILE A 125 -9.47 28.93 -5.96
CA ILE A 125 -10.20 29.36 -7.16
C ILE A 125 -11.31 30.38 -6.82
N GLU A 126 -12.04 30.18 -5.72
CA GLU A 126 -13.08 31.12 -5.27
C GLU A 126 -12.49 32.46 -4.85
N GLU A 127 -11.35 32.46 -4.15
CA GLU A 127 -10.65 33.69 -3.77
C GLU A 127 -10.12 34.45 -4.99
N TYR A 128 -9.54 33.75 -5.98
CA TYR A 128 -9.12 34.36 -7.25
C TYR A 128 -10.29 35.01 -7.99
N LYS A 129 -11.46 34.37 -8.02
CA LYS A 129 -12.66 34.95 -8.65
C LYS A 129 -13.10 36.22 -7.94
N LYS A 130 -13.24 36.17 -6.60
CA LYS A 130 -13.61 37.36 -5.81
C LYS A 130 -12.63 38.51 -5.99
N ALA A 131 -11.33 38.23 -6.04
CA ALA A 131 -10.31 39.24 -6.25
C ALA A 131 -10.43 39.89 -7.63
N ASN A 132 -10.75 39.12 -8.68
CA ASN A 132 -11.00 39.68 -10.01
C ASN A 132 -12.31 40.47 -10.06
N ASP A 133 -13.39 39.95 -9.48
CA ASP A 133 -14.71 40.63 -9.43
C ASP A 133 -14.66 41.96 -8.63
N LEU A 134 -13.70 42.14 -7.73
CA LEU A 134 -13.47 43.39 -6.98
C LEU A 134 -12.62 44.42 -7.75
N ASN A 135 -11.92 44.00 -8.80
CA ASN A 135 -11.03 44.83 -9.61
C ASN A 135 -11.65 45.25 -10.96
N ASP A 136 -12.85 44.77 -11.27
CA ASP A 136 -13.71 45.19 -12.39
C ASP A 136 -14.79 46.18 -11.94
#